data_AF-A0A7S4A395-F1
#
_entry.id   AF-A0A7S4A395-F1
#
_cell.length_a   1.000
_cell.length_b   1.000
_cell.length_c   1.000
_cell.angle_alpha   90.00
_cell.angle_beta   90.00
_cell.angle_gamma   90.00
#
_symmetry.space_group_name_H-M   'P 1'
#
loop_
_entity.id
_entity.type
_entity.pdbx_description
1 polymer ?
#
loop_
_entity_poly.entity_id
_entity_poly.type
_entity_poly.pdbx_seq_one_letter_code
_entity_poly.pdbx_strand_id
1 'polypeptide(L)'
;MNAARIAAARAAPALRRPARSFTVLETMARPVANMPNKIAEYRTPYVQNLHLHGADNPTYLKGGQGDQTMFGVGIALIGFALVQVSRGLYNMSNGVGKNS
;
A
#
# COMPACT_ATOMS: atom_id res chain seq x y z
N MET A 1 -17.79 35.94 -40.50
CA MET A 1 -18.36 34.57 -40.48
C MET A 1 -17.97 33.77 -39.22
N ASN A 2 -17.78 34.38 -38.05
CA ASN A 2 -17.28 33.64 -36.86
C ASN A 2 -18.25 33.60 -35.66
N ALA A 3 -19.33 34.37 -35.65
CA ALA A 3 -20.27 34.39 -34.52
C ALA A 3 -21.21 33.16 -34.47
N ALA A 4 -21.56 32.60 -35.63
CA ALA A 4 -22.50 31.47 -35.73
C ALA A 4 -21.91 30.14 -35.22
N ARG A 5 -20.59 29.96 -35.29
CA ARG A 5 -19.90 28.77 -34.75
C ARG A 5 -19.84 28.77 -33.22
N ILE A 6 -19.77 29.95 -32.61
CA ILE A 6 -19.71 30.10 -31.15
C ILE A 6 -21.11 29.91 -30.53
N ALA A 7 -22.16 30.31 -31.24
CA ALA A 7 -23.55 30.08 -30.82
C ALA A 7 -23.95 28.59 -30.89
N ALA A 8 -23.47 27.86 -31.90
CA ALA A 8 -23.77 26.43 -32.08
C ALA A 8 -23.15 25.53 -31.00
N ALA A 9 -22.04 25.94 -30.39
CA ALA A 9 -21.42 25.22 -29.26
C ALA A 9 -22.21 25.33 -27.95
N ARG A 10 -23.15 26.30 -27.86
CA ARG A 10 -23.98 26.52 -26.67
C ARG A 10 -25.30 25.73 -26.68
N ALA A 11 -25.55 24.96 -27.73
CA ALA A 11 -26.77 24.18 -27.93
C ALA A 11 -26.53 22.66 -27.93
N ALA A 12 -25.46 22.17 -27.27
CA ALA A 12 -25.32 20.74 -27.02
C ALA A 12 -26.37 20.32 -25.96
N PRO A 13 -27.31 19.43 -26.30
CA PRO A 13 -28.41 19.07 -25.41
C PRO A 13 -27.84 18.40 -24.18
N ALA A 14 -28.39 18.75 -23.02
CA ALA A 14 -28.14 18.09 -21.74
C ALA A 14 -28.32 16.58 -21.93
N LEU A 15 -27.20 15.87 -22.08
CA LEU A 15 -27.17 14.42 -22.12
C LEU A 15 -27.70 13.92 -20.78
N ARG A 16 -28.88 13.28 -20.87
CA ARG A 16 -29.57 12.55 -19.80
C ARG A 16 -28.58 11.97 -18.79
N ARG A 17 -28.67 12.46 -17.56
CA ARG A 17 -28.06 11.82 -16.39
C ARG A 17 -28.65 10.40 -16.30
N PRO A 18 -27.87 9.31 -16.40
CA PRO A 18 -28.43 7.97 -16.30
C PRO A 18 -29.08 7.81 -14.92
N ALA A 19 -30.28 7.22 -14.91
CA ALA A 19 -31.03 6.96 -13.69
C ALA A 19 -30.14 6.14 -12.74
N ARG A 20 -30.00 6.61 -11.50
CA ARG A 20 -29.24 5.91 -10.44
C ARG A 20 -29.86 4.54 -10.23
N SER A 21 -29.21 3.48 -10.70
CA SER A 21 -29.47 2.12 -10.23
C SER A 21 -29.09 2.07 -8.75
N PHE A 22 -30.03 1.65 -7.91
CA PHE A 22 -29.81 1.38 -6.49
C PHE A 22 -29.59 -0.12 -6.27
N THR A 23 -28.70 -0.73 -7.06
CA THR A 23 -28.31 -2.12 -6.84
C THR A 23 -27.41 -2.18 -5.60
N VAL A 24 -27.61 -3.19 -4.76
CA VAL A 24 -26.84 -3.42 -3.53
C VAL A 24 -25.34 -3.50 -3.82
N LEU A 25 -24.98 -4.14 -4.94
CA LEU A 25 -23.61 -4.21 -5.42
C LEU A 25 -23.00 -2.83 -5.72
N GLU A 26 -23.79 -1.90 -6.26
CA GLU A 26 -23.33 -0.53 -6.50
C GLU A 26 -23.16 0.25 -5.20
N THR A 27 -23.99 -0.01 -4.20
CA THR A 27 -23.83 0.57 -2.84
C THR A 27 -22.54 0.09 -2.17
N MET A 28 -22.17 -1.17 -2.35
CA MET A 28 -20.92 -1.73 -1.83
C MET A 28 -19.68 -1.33 -2.66
N ALA A 29 -19.84 -1.14 -3.97
CA ALA A 29 -18.74 -0.74 -4.86
C ALA A 29 -18.46 0.77 -4.83
N ARG A 30 -19.44 1.62 -4.51
CA ARG A 30 -19.31 3.07 -4.41
C ARG A 30 -18.17 3.57 -3.51
N PRO A 31 -17.93 3.04 -2.31
CA PRO A 31 -16.80 3.51 -1.49
C PRO A 31 -15.44 3.23 -2.16
N VAL A 32 -15.28 2.10 -2.86
CA VAL A 32 -14.04 1.76 -3.57
C VAL A 32 -13.90 2.56 -4.87
N ALA A 33 -15.01 2.75 -5.61
CA ALA A 33 -15.03 3.49 -6.87
C ALA A 33 -14.84 5.00 -6.70
N ASN A 34 -15.23 5.56 -5.54
CA ASN A 34 -15.06 6.98 -5.22
C ASN A 34 -13.73 7.28 -4.49
N MET A 35 -12.91 6.28 -4.19
CA MET A 35 -11.58 6.53 -3.65
C MET A 35 -10.70 7.18 -4.73
N PRO A 36 -9.93 8.23 -4.40
CA PRO A 36 -9.01 8.82 -5.36
C PRO A 36 -8.00 7.77 -5.82
N ASN A 37 -7.82 7.66 -7.14
CA ASN A 37 -6.85 6.74 -7.71
C ASN A 37 -5.43 7.22 -7.40
N LYS A 38 -4.81 6.59 -6.40
CA LYS A 38 -3.43 6.87 -5.94
C LYS A 38 -2.38 5.94 -6.58
N ILE A 39 -2.75 5.12 -7.58
CA ILE A 39 -1.83 4.14 -8.17
C ILE A 39 -0.60 4.83 -8.79
N ALA A 40 -0.80 5.97 -9.45
CA ALA A 40 0.31 6.75 -10.00
C ALA A 40 1.26 7.25 -8.90
N GLU A 41 0.71 7.75 -7.79
CA GLU A 41 1.45 8.20 -6.61
C GLU A 41 2.29 7.06 -6.01
N TYR A 42 1.69 5.88 -5.79
CA TYR A 42 2.42 4.74 -5.23
C TYR A 42 3.45 4.14 -6.17
N ARG A 43 3.25 4.20 -7.50
CA ARG A 43 4.20 3.66 -8.48
C ARG A 43 5.47 4.51 -8.59
N THR A 44 5.35 5.82 -8.34
CA THR A 44 6.40 6.83 -8.46
C THR A 44 7.73 6.42 -7.80
N PRO A 45 7.79 6.07 -6.50
CA PRO A 45 9.04 5.67 -5.84
C PRO A 45 9.64 4.38 -6.39
N TYR A 46 8.82 3.45 -6.88
CA TYR A 46 9.32 2.15 -7.37
C TYR A 46 9.87 2.22 -8.79
N VAL A 47 9.35 3.11 -9.64
CA VAL A 47 9.63 3.12 -11.09
C VAL A 47 10.49 4.30 -11.57
N GLN A 48 10.48 5.46 -10.88
CA GLN A 48 11.13 6.67 -11.41
C GLN A 48 12.66 6.67 -11.32
N ASN A 49 13.25 5.95 -10.37
CA ASN A 49 14.70 5.80 -10.24
C ASN A 49 15.08 4.34 -10.42
N LEU A 50 14.81 3.80 -11.62
CA LEU A 50 15.16 2.43 -12.02
C LEU A 50 16.66 2.31 -12.33
N HIS A 51 17.52 2.97 -11.58
CA HIS A 51 18.92 2.61 -11.56
C HIS A 51 18.98 1.27 -10.82
N LEU A 52 19.59 0.25 -11.43
CA LEU A 52 19.82 -1.08 -10.85
C LEU A 52 20.75 -0.98 -9.63
N HIS A 53 20.34 -0.27 -8.59
CA HIS A 53 20.95 -0.25 -7.26
C HIS A 53 20.47 -1.48 -6.48
N GLY A 54 20.58 -2.66 -7.09
CA GLY A 54 20.08 -3.91 -6.54
C GLY A 54 20.63 -4.23 -5.14
N ALA A 55 21.73 -3.59 -4.75
CA ALA A 55 22.31 -3.65 -3.41
C ALA A 55 22.04 -2.38 -2.56
N ASP A 56 22.09 -1.16 -3.15
CA ASP A 56 22.08 0.07 -2.34
C ASP A 56 20.67 0.48 -1.87
N ASN A 57 19.60 0.04 -2.54
CA ASN A 57 18.23 0.36 -2.13
C ASN A 57 17.23 -0.76 -2.49
N PRO A 58 17.12 -1.81 -1.66
CA PRO A 58 16.26 -2.94 -1.94
C PRO A 58 14.78 -2.56 -1.86
N THR A 59 13.94 -3.26 -2.64
CA THR A 59 12.51 -2.95 -2.81
C THR A 59 11.74 -2.87 -1.48
N TYR A 60 12.10 -3.68 -0.48
CA TYR A 60 11.45 -3.73 0.83
C TYR A 60 11.82 -2.57 1.78
N LEU A 61 12.70 -1.65 1.36
CA LEU A 61 13.02 -0.42 2.10
C LEU A 61 12.62 0.86 1.33
N LYS A 62 11.99 0.69 0.16
CA LYS A 62 11.80 1.78 -0.82
C LYS A 62 10.60 2.68 -0.49
N GLY A 63 9.65 2.23 0.33
CA GLY A 63 8.54 3.03 0.86
C GLY A 63 8.95 4.03 1.95
N GLY A 64 10.25 4.18 2.21
CA GLY A 64 10.79 5.21 3.10
C GLY A 64 10.81 4.78 4.58
N GLN A 65 10.60 5.74 5.48
CA GLN A 65 10.81 5.56 6.91
C GLN A 65 9.90 4.47 7.54
N GLY A 66 8.68 4.29 6.99
CA GLY A 66 7.75 3.26 7.46
C GLY A 66 8.29 1.84 7.23
N ASP A 67 8.77 1.57 6.01
CA ASP A 67 9.32 0.27 5.63
C ASP A 67 10.61 -0.06 6.39
N GLN A 68 11.50 0.94 6.56
CA GLN A 68 12.72 0.79 7.36
C GLN A 68 12.42 0.46 8.82
N THR A 69 11.40 1.10 9.40
CA THR A 69 10.97 0.84 10.77
C THR A 69 10.42 -0.58 10.90
N MET A 70 9.57 -1.02 9.97
CA MET A 70 9.02 -2.38 9.94
C MET A 70 10.11 -3.44 9.79
N PHE A 71 11.11 -3.18 8.96
CA PHE A 71 12.27 -4.06 8.82
C PHE A 71 13.05 -4.17 10.14
N GLY A 72 13.32 -3.04 10.79
CA GLY A 72 13.99 -3.01 12.11
C GLY A 72 13.21 -3.78 13.18
N VAL A 73 11.89 -3.62 13.22
CA VAL A 73 11.00 -4.39 14.11
C VAL A 73 11.09 -5.88 13.82
N GLY A 74 11.09 -6.28 12.54
CA GLY A 74 11.25 -7.67 12.13
C GLY A 74 12.55 -8.29 12.66
N ILE A 75 13.67 -7.59 12.50
CA ILE A 75 14.96 -8.05 13.03
C ILE A 75 14.94 -8.17 14.56
N ALA A 76 14.35 -7.19 15.26
CA ALA A 76 14.26 -7.22 16.71
C ALA A 76 13.46 -8.44 17.21
N LEU A 77 12.34 -8.75 16.57
CA LEU A 77 11.52 -9.92 16.92
C LEU A 77 12.24 -11.23 16.67
N ILE A 78 12.96 -11.35 15.55
CA ILE A 78 13.76 -12.55 15.24
C ILE A 78 14.89 -12.70 16.26
N GLY A 79 15.62 -11.63 16.57
CA GLY A 79 16.68 -11.64 17.58
C GLY A 79 16.17 -12.05 18.95
N PHE A 80 15.03 -11.48 19.36
CA PHE A 80 14.37 -11.86 20.61
C PHE A 80 13.98 -13.34 20.62
N ALA A 81 13.37 -13.84 19.55
CA ALA A 81 12.99 -15.25 19.43
C ALA A 81 14.21 -16.18 19.54
N LEU A 82 15.31 -15.85 18.87
CA LEU A 82 16.55 -16.64 18.91
C LEU A 82 17.16 -16.68 20.33
N VAL A 83 17.15 -15.55 21.05
CA VAL A 83 17.60 -15.51 22.45
C VAL A 83 16.74 -16.43 23.31
N GLN A 84 15.41 -16.37 23.16
CA GLN A 84 14.49 -17.18 23.95
C GLN A 84 14.64 -18.67 23.65
N VAL A 85 14.79 -19.06 22.38
CA VAL A 85 15.06 -20.45 21.98
C VAL A 85 16.38 -20.92 22.57
N SER A 86 17.44 -20.13 22.46
CA SER A 86 18.77 -20.49 22.98
C SER A 86 18.75 -20.67 24.50
N ARG A 87 18.05 -19.78 25.21
CA ARG A 87 17.88 -19.86 26.66
C ARG A 87 17.05 -21.08 27.06
N GLY A 88 15.99 -21.40 26.30
CA GLY A 88 15.21 -22.62 26.48
C GLY A 88 16.07 -23.87 26.31
N LEU A 89 16.88 -23.92 25.24
CA LEU A 89 17.80 -25.02 24.96
C LEU A 89 18.82 -25.20 26.09
N TYR A 90 19.41 -24.11 26.59
CA TYR A 90 20.35 -24.13 27.70
C TYR A 90 19.72 -24.65 29.01
N ASN A 91 18.49 -24.23 29.29
CA ASN A 91 17.77 -24.69 30.47
C ASN A 91 17.45 -26.18 30.38
N MET A 92 17.07 -26.68 29.20
CA MET A 92 16.84 -28.10 28.95
C MET A 92 18.13 -28.92 29.04
N SER A 93 19.25 -28.43 28.47
CA SER A 93 20.53 -29.15 28.46
C SER A 93 21.15 -29.27 29.85
N ASN A 94 20.96 -28.25 30.70
CA ASN A 94 21.54 -28.23 32.05
C ASN A 94 20.53 -28.60 33.15
N GLY A 95 19.28 -28.89 32.79
CA GLY A 95 18.21 -29.24 33.74
C GLY A 95 17.84 -28.12 34.71
N VAL A 96 18.10 -26.86 34.36
CA VAL A 96 17.92 -25.68 35.23
C VAL A 96 16.58 -25.01 34.92
N GLY A 97 15.93 -24.41 35.93
CA GLY A 97 14.67 -23.67 35.75
C GLY A 97 13.39 -24.53 35.87
N LYS A 98 13.51 -25.73 36.43
CA LYS A 98 12.34 -26.48 36.93
C LYS A 98 11.87 -25.80 38.21
N ASN A 99 10.77 -25.05 38.13
CA ASN A 99 10.06 -24.62 39.34
C ASN A 99 9.33 -25.85 39.89
N SER A 100 9.56 -26.15 41.17
CA SER A 100 8.92 -27.25 41.89
C SER A 100 7.48 -26.92 42.24
#